data_AF-A0A957QXP2-F1
#
_entry.id   AF-A0A957QXP2-F1
#
_cell.length_a   1.000
_cell.length_b   1.000
_cell.length_c   1.000
_cell.angle_alpha   90.00
_cell.angle_beta   90.00
_cell.angle_gamma   90.00
#
_symmetry.space_group_name_H-M   'P 1'
#
loop_
_entity.id
_entity.type
_entity.pdbx_description
1 polymer ?
#
loop_
_entity_poly.entity_id
_entity_poly.type
_entity_poly.pdbx_seq_one_letter_code
_entity_poly.pdbx_strand_id
1 'polypeptide(L)'
;VARLLVPVASRLPISILYPTGEKQEQIVPKFGKWYNWATVIAGDCHYIKQHMPADLSGTVIVTNTTTEADMVAFRERGVEYVLTTTPVLDGRSFGTNMMEAALTAIAGKGRPLNDAELNALLDELQFKPTMHRLG
;
A
#
# COMPACT_ATOMS: atom_id res chain seq x y z
N VAL A 1 -14.42 -13.96 -19.42
CA VAL A 1 -14.60 -14.58 -18.08
C VAL A 1 -14.90 -13.54 -16.99
N ALA A 2 -14.09 -12.49 -16.82
CA ALA A 2 -14.34 -11.42 -15.82
C ALA A 2 -15.76 -10.81 -15.86
N ARG A 3 -16.31 -10.56 -17.07
CA ARG A 3 -17.63 -9.95 -17.26
C ARG A 3 -18.82 -10.78 -16.73
N LEU A 4 -18.66 -12.09 -16.58
CA LEU A 4 -19.67 -13.00 -16.02
C LEU A 4 -19.56 -13.11 -14.49
N LEU A 5 -18.35 -13.00 -13.95
CA LEU A 5 -18.09 -13.18 -12.51
C LEU A 5 -18.30 -11.89 -11.72
N VAL A 6 -18.02 -10.71 -12.31
CA VAL A 6 -18.15 -9.41 -11.63
C VAL A 6 -19.54 -9.15 -11.04
N PRO A 7 -20.68 -9.40 -11.73
CA PRO A 7 -22.01 -9.15 -11.16
C PRO A 7 -22.36 -10.04 -9.96
N VAL A 8 -21.77 -11.24 -9.91
CA VAL A 8 -21.95 -12.18 -8.79
C VAL A 8 -21.03 -11.81 -7.65
N ALA A 9 -19.75 -11.54 -7.95
CA ALA A 9 -18.77 -11.07 -6.99
C ALA A 9 -19.20 -9.77 -6.31
N SER A 10 -19.77 -8.80 -7.04
CA SER A 10 -20.23 -7.52 -6.50
C SER A 10 -21.39 -7.63 -5.52
N ARG A 11 -22.05 -8.79 -5.42
CA ARG A 11 -23.13 -9.06 -4.45
C ARG A 11 -22.63 -9.81 -3.22
N LEU A 12 -21.39 -10.29 -3.23
CA LEU A 12 -20.81 -10.95 -2.07
C LEU A 12 -20.44 -9.91 -1.01
N PRO A 13 -20.51 -10.28 0.28
CA PRO A 13 -19.93 -9.48 1.34
C PRO A 13 -18.47 -9.13 1.01
N ILE A 14 -18.10 -7.88 1.24
CA ILE A 14 -16.73 -7.41 0.97
C ILE A 14 -15.68 -8.25 1.70
N SER A 15 -16.03 -8.84 2.85
CA SER A 15 -15.21 -9.75 3.65
C SER A 15 -14.79 -11.04 2.93
N ILE A 16 -15.48 -11.45 1.86
CA ILE A 16 -15.13 -12.61 1.03
C ILE A 16 -14.13 -12.22 -0.05
N LEU A 17 -14.25 -11.01 -0.60
CA LEU A 17 -13.37 -10.50 -1.64
C LEU A 17 -12.09 -9.92 -1.06
N TYR A 18 -12.15 -9.38 0.15
CA TYR A 18 -11.07 -8.72 0.85
C TYR A 18 -11.12 -9.07 2.34
N PRO A 19 -10.00 -9.39 2.99
CA PRO A 19 -9.99 -9.55 4.44
C PRO A 19 -10.43 -8.23 5.11
N THR A 20 -11.43 -8.28 5.97
CA THR A 20 -11.95 -7.11 6.71
C THR A 20 -12.06 -7.39 8.20
N GLY A 21 -11.85 -6.38 9.05
CA GLY A 21 -11.96 -6.49 10.50
C GLY A 21 -10.76 -7.19 11.15
N GLU A 22 -10.97 -7.91 12.25
CA GLU A 22 -9.91 -8.53 13.08
C GLU A 22 -8.98 -9.49 12.32
N LYS A 23 -9.44 -10.09 11.22
CA LYS A 23 -8.60 -10.93 10.35
C LYS A 23 -7.43 -10.17 9.73
N GLN A 24 -7.49 -8.84 9.73
CA GLN A 24 -6.41 -7.98 9.24
C GLN A 24 -5.24 -7.84 10.23
N GLU A 25 -5.47 -8.14 11.52
CA GLU A 25 -4.44 -8.01 12.56
C GLU A 25 -3.63 -9.28 12.76
N GLN A 26 -4.10 -10.41 12.22
CA GLN A 26 -3.43 -11.70 12.34
C GLN A 26 -2.38 -11.87 11.24
N ILE A 27 -1.15 -12.11 11.64
CA ILE A 27 -0.06 -12.49 10.75
C ILE A 27 -0.05 -14.02 10.64
N VAL A 28 -0.38 -14.54 9.46
CA VAL A 28 -0.36 -15.96 9.13
C VAL A 28 0.66 -16.16 8.00
N PRO A 29 1.92 -16.50 8.33
CA PRO A 29 2.98 -16.61 7.33
C PRO A 29 2.59 -17.55 6.18
N LYS A 30 2.73 -17.05 4.96
CA LYS A 30 2.44 -17.78 3.72
C LYS A 30 3.46 -17.39 2.67
N PHE A 31 3.61 -18.21 1.62
CA PHE A 31 4.51 -17.91 0.51
C PHE A 31 5.99 -17.83 0.91
N GLY A 32 6.41 -18.51 1.98
CA GLY A 32 7.77 -18.42 2.52
C GLY A 32 8.89 -18.64 1.49
N LYS A 33 8.70 -19.54 0.52
CA LYS A 33 9.64 -19.71 -0.61
C LYS A 33 9.93 -18.40 -1.35
N TRP A 34 8.89 -17.59 -1.59
CA TRP A 34 9.00 -16.34 -2.33
C TRP A 34 9.55 -15.21 -1.48
N TYR A 35 9.12 -15.11 -0.21
CA TYR A 35 9.69 -14.16 0.73
C TYR A 35 11.19 -14.39 0.93
N ASN A 36 11.62 -15.64 1.12
CA ASN A 36 13.03 -15.97 1.32
C ASN A 36 13.90 -15.74 0.08
N TRP A 37 13.30 -15.77 -1.12
CA TRP A 37 14.00 -15.49 -2.37
C TRP A 37 14.11 -13.99 -2.66
N ALA A 38 13.13 -13.21 -2.21
CA ALA A 38 12.97 -11.82 -2.63
C ALA A 38 13.96 -10.89 -1.92
N THR A 39 14.75 -10.15 -2.71
CA THR A 39 15.48 -8.97 -2.21
C THR A 39 14.56 -7.74 -2.14
N VAL A 40 13.55 -7.68 -3.01
CA VAL A 40 12.55 -6.61 -3.05
C VAL A 40 11.15 -7.22 -3.02
N ILE A 41 10.32 -6.75 -2.10
CA ILE A 41 8.92 -7.15 -1.94
C ILE A 41 8.04 -5.96 -2.29
N ALA A 42 7.26 -6.08 -3.36
CA ALA A 42 6.35 -5.02 -3.79
C ALA A 42 4.89 -5.46 -3.66
N GLY A 43 4.05 -4.62 -3.08
CA GLY A 43 2.63 -4.92 -2.92
C GLY A 43 1.94 -4.11 -1.83
N ASP A 44 0.67 -4.42 -1.62
CA ASP A 44 -0.16 -3.80 -0.60
C ASP A 44 0.34 -4.11 0.82
N CYS A 45 0.45 -3.08 1.67
CA CYS A 45 1.03 -3.20 3.01
C CYS A 45 0.27 -4.22 3.86
N HIS A 46 -1.06 -4.23 3.74
CA HIS A 46 -1.88 -5.15 4.49
C HIS A 46 -1.60 -6.61 4.08
N TYR A 47 -1.51 -6.88 2.78
CA TYR A 47 -1.19 -8.22 2.27
C TYR A 47 0.22 -8.70 2.60
N ILE A 48 1.21 -7.80 2.54
CA ILE A 48 2.59 -8.10 2.93
C ILE A 48 2.62 -8.46 4.41
N LYS A 49 2.09 -7.57 5.27
CA LYS A 49 2.03 -7.77 6.72
C LYS A 49 1.32 -9.05 7.11
N GLN A 50 0.21 -9.37 6.44
CA GLN A 50 -0.58 -10.56 6.75
C GLN A 50 0.20 -11.87 6.55
N HIS A 51 1.13 -11.92 5.59
CA HIS A 51 1.78 -13.17 5.18
C HIS A 51 3.29 -13.20 5.38
N MET A 52 3.90 -12.12 5.87
CA MET A 52 5.34 -12.05 6.05
C MET A 52 5.85 -13.08 7.07
N PRO A 53 7.02 -13.70 6.80
CA PRO A 53 7.72 -14.51 7.79
C PRO A 53 8.25 -13.67 8.96
N ALA A 54 8.83 -14.33 9.95
CA ALA A 54 9.49 -13.66 11.08
C ALA A 54 10.83 -13.01 10.71
N ASP A 55 11.44 -13.41 9.60
CA ASP A 55 12.72 -12.88 9.13
C ASP A 55 12.58 -12.38 7.69
N LEU A 56 12.86 -11.09 7.52
CA LEU A 56 12.92 -10.33 6.28
C LEU A 56 14.23 -9.54 6.19
N SER A 57 15.29 -10.03 6.84
CA SER A 57 16.58 -9.37 6.95
C SER A 57 17.16 -8.99 5.58
N GLY A 58 17.53 -7.72 5.42
CA GLY A 58 18.16 -7.21 4.19
C GLY A 58 17.21 -7.05 3.00
N THR A 59 15.89 -7.14 3.23
CA THR A 59 14.90 -6.91 2.17
C THR A 59 14.51 -5.44 2.07
N VAL A 60 14.09 -5.03 0.87
CA VAL A 60 13.46 -3.74 0.60
C VAL A 60 11.97 -3.97 0.33
N ILE A 61 11.12 -3.22 1.01
CA ILE A 61 9.67 -3.24 0.76
C ILE A 61 9.26 -2.01 -0.04
N VAL A 62 8.48 -2.18 -1.11
CA VAL A 62 7.84 -1.11 -1.86
C VAL A 62 6.33 -1.26 -1.72
N THR A 63 5.68 -0.32 -1.05
CA THR A 63 4.30 -0.49 -0.60
C THR A 63 3.53 0.83 -0.52
N ASN A 64 2.30 0.77 -0.07
CA ASN A 64 1.38 1.89 0.10
C ASN A 64 0.59 1.72 1.39
N THR A 65 -0.14 2.75 1.82
CA THR A 65 -1.10 2.64 2.94
C THR A 65 -0.50 2.19 4.29
N THR A 66 0.76 2.53 4.54
CA THR A 66 1.50 2.21 5.77
C THR A 66 1.11 3.09 6.95
N THR A 67 1.22 2.55 8.16
CA THR A 67 1.14 3.25 9.45
C THR A 67 2.45 3.09 10.24
N GLU A 68 2.64 3.87 11.30
CA GLU A 68 3.81 3.72 12.20
C GLU A 68 3.95 2.30 12.77
N ALA A 69 2.84 1.65 13.12
CA ALA A 69 2.84 0.27 13.61
C ALA A 69 3.34 -0.72 12.56
N ASP A 70 3.01 -0.51 11.28
CA ASP A 70 3.54 -1.33 10.19
C ASP A 70 5.05 -1.13 10.04
N MET A 71 5.53 0.10 10.17
CA MET A 71 6.96 0.43 10.12
C MET A 71 7.74 -0.23 11.26
N VAL A 72 7.15 -0.30 12.45
CA VAL A 72 7.72 -1.05 13.59
C VAL A 72 7.76 -2.55 13.27
N ALA A 73 6.66 -3.13 12.79
CA ALA A 73 6.58 -4.55 12.49
C ALA A 73 7.57 -4.99 11.39
N PHE A 74 7.84 -4.12 10.40
CA PHE A 74 8.86 -4.34 9.38
C PHE A 74 10.28 -4.25 9.94
N ARG A 75 10.55 -3.26 10.79
CA ARG A 75 11.86 -3.11 11.45
C ARG A 75 12.20 -4.32 12.32
N GLU A 76 11.23 -4.80 13.11
CA GLU A 76 11.41 -5.97 13.98
C GLU A 76 11.76 -7.25 13.20
N ARG A 77 11.43 -7.31 11.92
CA ARG A 77 11.71 -8.43 11.02
C ARG A 77 12.98 -8.23 10.19
N GLY A 78 13.72 -7.14 10.38
CA GLY A 78 14.99 -6.90 9.70
C GLY A 78 14.88 -6.28 8.31
N VAL A 79 13.73 -5.75 7.92
CA VAL A 79 13.58 -4.99 6.66
C VAL A 79 14.54 -3.80 6.69
N GLU A 80 15.29 -3.59 5.61
CA GLU A 80 16.32 -2.53 5.54
C GLU A 80 15.70 -1.19 5.10
N TYR A 81 14.88 -1.23 4.05
CA TYR A 81 14.18 -0.06 3.53
C TYR A 81 12.71 -0.32 3.28
N VAL A 82 11.88 0.71 3.51
CA VAL A 82 10.48 0.75 3.07
C VAL A 82 10.30 1.99 2.20
N LEU A 83 9.81 1.79 0.98
CA LEU A 83 9.44 2.85 0.06
C LEU A 83 7.91 2.93 -0.01
N THR A 84 7.34 4.08 0.32
CA THR A 84 5.91 4.34 0.15
C THR A 84 5.67 5.01 -1.20
N THR A 85 4.70 4.53 -1.97
CA THR A 85 4.38 5.08 -3.31
C THR A 85 3.84 6.51 -3.26
N THR A 86 3.38 6.97 -2.10
CA THR A 86 2.92 8.34 -1.81
C THR A 86 3.66 8.90 -0.58
N PRO A 87 3.71 10.22 -0.39
CA PRO A 87 4.24 10.85 0.81
C PRO A 87 3.57 10.35 2.08
N VAL A 88 4.33 10.33 3.18
CA VAL A 88 3.78 10.11 4.52
C VAL A 88 3.24 11.42 5.07
N LEU A 89 1.96 11.41 5.46
CA LEU A 89 1.24 12.50 6.07
C LEU A 89 0.80 12.05 7.47
N ASP A 90 1.20 12.77 8.51
CA ASP A 90 0.88 12.45 9.91
C ASP A 90 1.14 10.97 10.29
N GLY A 91 2.31 10.44 9.91
CA GLY A 91 2.71 9.07 10.23
C GLY A 91 2.06 7.98 9.36
N ARG A 92 1.27 8.37 8.34
CA ARG A 92 0.60 7.44 7.43
C ARG A 92 0.85 7.74 5.97
N SER A 93 1.10 6.71 5.14
CA SER A 93 0.96 6.86 3.69
C SER A 93 -0.44 6.47 3.24
N PHE A 94 -0.89 7.00 2.11
CA PHE A 94 -2.23 6.76 1.59
C PHE A 94 -2.19 6.16 0.19
N GLY A 95 -3.27 5.48 -0.20
CA GLY A 95 -3.37 4.92 -1.55
C GLY A 95 -3.37 6.02 -2.62
N THR A 96 -2.86 5.71 -3.81
CA THR A 96 -2.84 6.64 -4.94
C THR A 96 -4.24 7.16 -5.28
N ASN A 97 -5.26 6.30 -5.18
CA ASN A 97 -6.66 6.66 -5.37
C ASN A 97 -7.15 7.76 -4.41
N MET A 98 -6.80 7.68 -3.12
CA MET A 98 -7.17 8.69 -2.13
C MET A 98 -6.43 10.00 -2.42
N MET A 99 -5.15 9.92 -2.73
CA MET A 99 -4.34 11.11 -3.02
C MET A 99 -4.84 11.83 -4.28
N GLU A 100 -5.15 11.09 -5.33
CA GLU A 100 -5.78 11.63 -6.55
C GLU A 100 -7.15 12.27 -6.25
N ALA A 101 -7.98 11.62 -5.43
CA ALA A 101 -9.27 12.17 -5.03
C ALA A 101 -9.13 13.47 -4.24
N ALA A 102 -8.15 13.55 -3.34
CA ALA A 102 -7.85 14.76 -2.58
C ALA A 102 -7.40 15.91 -3.50
N LEU A 103 -6.47 15.63 -4.43
CA LEU A 103 -6.01 16.63 -5.41
C LEU A 103 -7.15 17.10 -6.31
N THR A 104 -8.00 16.18 -6.76
CA THR A 104 -9.18 16.50 -7.57
C THR A 104 -10.18 17.38 -6.81
N ALA A 105 -10.44 17.07 -5.54
CA ALA A 105 -11.35 17.85 -4.70
C ALA A 105 -10.83 19.27 -4.47
N ILE A 106 -9.54 19.41 -4.14
CA ILE A 106 -8.89 20.71 -3.88
C ILE A 106 -8.82 21.57 -5.15
N ALA A 107 -8.62 20.96 -6.32
CA ALA A 107 -8.60 21.68 -7.59
C ALA A 107 -9.94 22.37 -7.94
N GLY A 108 -11.06 21.96 -7.32
CA GLY A 108 -12.33 22.69 -7.37
C GLY A 108 -13.00 22.74 -8.75
N LYS A 109 -12.58 21.91 -9.71
CA LYS A 109 -13.09 21.95 -11.10
C LYS A 109 -14.46 21.30 -11.30
N GLY A 110 -15.01 20.65 -10.26
CA GLY A 110 -16.30 19.96 -10.34
C GLY A 110 -16.33 18.76 -11.29
N ARG A 111 -15.16 18.27 -11.71
CA ARG A 111 -14.97 17.10 -12.58
C ARG A 111 -13.64 16.43 -12.25
N PRO A 112 -13.42 15.16 -12.66
CA PRO A 112 -12.09 14.54 -12.62
C PRO A 112 -11.05 15.40 -13.35
N LEU A 113 -9.85 15.44 -12.79
CA LEU A 113 -8.69 16.03 -13.44
C LEU A 113 -8.23 15.12 -14.59
N ASN A 114 -7.71 15.71 -15.66
CA ASN A 114 -6.94 14.95 -16.65
C ASN A 114 -5.48 14.80 -16.20
N ASP A 115 -4.72 13.95 -16.89
CA ASP A 115 -3.32 13.65 -16.54
C ASP A 115 -2.44 14.90 -16.50
N ALA A 116 -2.63 15.86 -17.42
CA ALA A 116 -1.82 17.08 -17.43
C ALA A 116 -2.12 17.97 -16.22
N GLU A 117 -3.39 18.10 -15.83
CA GLU A 117 -3.81 18.84 -14.64
C GLU A 117 -3.32 18.18 -13.35
N LEU A 118 -3.39 16.85 -13.28
CA LEU A 118 -2.90 16.08 -12.14
C LEU A 118 -1.37 16.17 -12.02
N ASN A 119 -0.64 15.97 -13.12
CA ASN A 119 0.82 16.07 -13.14
C ASN A 119 1.32 17.46 -12.74
N ALA A 120 0.65 18.53 -13.19
CA ALA A 120 1.00 19.89 -12.77
C ALA A 120 0.89 20.07 -11.24
N LEU A 121 -0.15 19.52 -10.61
CA LEU A 121 -0.31 19.56 -9.15
C LEU A 121 0.74 18.70 -8.44
N LEU A 122 1.05 17.50 -8.96
CA LEU A 122 2.10 16.64 -8.41
C LEU A 122 3.47 17.34 -8.45
N ASP A 123 3.78 18.02 -9.55
CA ASP A 123 5.01 18.79 -9.72
C ASP A 123 5.06 20.00 -8.77
N GLU A 124 3.97 20.76 -8.67
CA GLU A 124 3.85 21.90 -7.75
C GLU A 124 4.08 21.49 -6.30
N LEU A 125 3.46 20.38 -5.88
CA LEU A 125 3.56 19.85 -4.52
C LEU A 125 4.87 19.10 -4.26
N GLN A 126 5.72 18.91 -5.28
CA GLN A 126 6.88 18.01 -5.22
C GLN A 126 6.49 16.62 -4.69
N PHE A 127 5.34 16.13 -5.14
CA PHE A 127 4.70 14.93 -4.65
C PHE A 127 5.51 13.69 -5.06
N LYS A 128 6.32 13.19 -4.13
CA LYS A 128 7.29 12.12 -4.37
C LYS A 128 7.08 10.94 -3.43
N PRO A 129 7.47 9.72 -3.84
CA PRO A 129 7.60 8.60 -2.92
C PRO A 129 8.49 8.95 -1.72
N THR A 130 8.22 8.34 -0.57
CA THR A 130 9.09 8.49 0.62
C THR A 130 9.90 7.21 0.81
N MET A 131 11.20 7.37 1.00
CA MET A 131 12.10 6.27 1.38
C MET A 131 12.38 6.32 2.88
N HIS A 132 12.14 5.22 3.56
CA HIS A 132 12.39 5.04 4.99
C HIS A 132 13.47 4.00 5.19
N ARG A 133 14.55 4.37 5.87
CA ARG A 133 15.55 3.41 6.35
C ARG A 133 15.12 2.89 7.72
N LEU A 134 15.03 1.58 7.87
CA LEU A 134 14.59 0.92 9.11
C LEU A 134 15.74 0.23 9.85
N GLY A 135 16.80 -0.16 9.15
CA GLY A 135 18.04 -0.80 9.66
C GLY A 135 19.28 -0.35 8.91
#